data_AF-A0A5N1JJY4-F1
#
_entry.id   AF-A0A5N1JJY4-F1
#
_cell.length_a   1.000
_cell.length_b   1.000
_cell.length_c   1.000
_cell.angle_alpha   90.00
_cell.angle_beta   90.00
_cell.angle_gamma   90.00
#
_symmetry.space_group_name_H-M   'P 1'
#
loop_
_entity.id
_entity.type
_entity.pdbx_description
1 polymer ?
#
loop_
_entity_poly.entity_id
_entity_poly.type
_entity_poly.pdbx_seq_one_letter_code
_entity_poly.pdbx_strand_id
1 'polypeptide(L)' 'MRNTLWFIVLLITSLLCFAAYCISVVDWVRDVQTGVYQQNRMEGVLETGAQILYLYLAVRFVRSHVNML' A
#
# COMPACT_ATOMS: atom_id res chain seq x y z
N MET A 1 -29.76 4.74 4.37
CA MET A 1 -28.89 4.44 3.20
C MET A 1 -27.54 5.18 3.23
N ARG A 2 -27.41 6.37 3.83
CA ARG A 2 -26.13 7.12 3.90
C ARG A 2 -24.95 6.30 4.44
N ASN A 3 -25.14 5.54 5.51
CA ASN A 3 -24.07 4.70 6.08
C ASN A 3 -23.66 3.58 5.12
N THR A 4 -24.62 2.97 4.43
CA THR A 4 -24.36 1.93 3.42
C THR A 4 -23.51 2.46 2.26
N LEU A 5 -23.80 3.67 1.78
CA LEU A 5 -23.00 4.31 0.73
C LEU A 5 -21.57 4.56 1.19
N TRP A 6 -21.37 5.08 2.41
CA TRP A 6 -20.04 5.27 2.97
C TRP A 6 -19.26 3.95 3.12
N PHE A 7 -19.93 2.88 3.54
CA PHE A 7 -19.33 1.55 3.61
C PHE A 7 -18.87 1.05 2.24
N ILE A 8 -19.70 1.21 1.20
CA ILE A 8 -19.36 0.81 -0.16
C ILE A 8 -18.17 1.61 -0.67
N VAL A 9 -18.16 2.93 -0.47
CA VAL A 9 -17.04 3.80 -0.84
C VAL A 9 -15.76 3.36 -0.14
N LEU A 10 -15.80 3.17 1.17
CA LEU A 10 -14.64 2.72 1.95
C LEU A 10 -14.12 1.35 1.46
N LEU A 11 -15.02 0.41 1.18
CA LEU A 11 -14.66 -0.92 0.69
C LEU A 11 -13.96 -0.82 -0.68
N ILE A 12 -14.54 -0.09 -1.63
CA ILE A 12 -13.98 0.07 -2.99
C ILE A 12 -12.62 0.78 -2.90
N THR A 13 -12.52 1.88 -2.16
CA THR A 13 -11.26 2.61 -2.01
C THR A 13 -10.18 1.73 -1.37
N SER A 14 -10.53 0.93 -0.36
CA SER A 14 -9.59 0.00 0.27
C SER A 14 -9.08 -1.06 -0.71
N LEU A 15 -9.96 -1.62 -1.54
CA LEU A 15 -9.60 -2.58 -2.58
C LEU A 15 -8.70 -1.96 -3.66
N LEU A 16 -8.99 -0.73 -4.08
CA LEU A 16 -8.17 0.00 -5.05
C LEU A 16 -6.77 0.29 -4.48
N CYS A 17 -6.68 0.73 -3.23
CA CYS A 17 -5.39 0.95 -2.56
C CYS A 17 -4.59 -0.34 -2.43
N PHE A 18 -5.25 -1.47 -2.12
CA PHE A 18 -4.60 -2.78 -2.08
C PHE A 18 -4.08 -3.22 -3.46
N ALA A 19 -4.89 -3.06 -4.51
CA ALA A 19 -4.46 -3.36 -5.88
C ALA A 19 -3.26 -2.49 -6.30
N ALA A 20 -3.29 -1.19 -5.99
CA ALA A 20 -2.18 -0.28 -6.26
C ALA A 20 -0.90 -0.67 -5.50
N TYR A 21 -1.02 -1.11 -4.24
CA TYR A 21 0.09 -1.64 -3.48
C TYR A 21 0.71 -2.89 -4.14
N CYS A 22 -0.13 -3.85 -4.57
CA CYS A 22 0.37 -5.04 -5.27
C CYS A 22 1.12 -4.67 -6.57
N ILE A 23 0.59 -3.73 -7.36
CA ILE A 23 1.26 -3.23 -8.57
C ILE A 23 2.61 -2.59 -8.21
N SER A 24 2.64 -1.73 -7.19
CA SER A 24 3.87 -1.09 -6.71
C SER A 24 4.91 -2.09 -6.23
N VAL A 25 4.51 -3.20 -5.59
CA VAL A 25 5.46 -4.25 -5.20
C VAL A 25 6.06 -4.94 -6.41
N VAL A 26 5.25 -5.25 -7.43
CA VAL A 26 5.75 -5.85 -8.68
C VAL A 26 6.74 -4.93 -9.38
N ASP A 27 6.42 -3.63 -9.46
CA ASP A 27 7.27 -2.61 -10.07
C ASP A 27 8.59 -2.45 -9.31
N TRP A 28 8.52 -2.36 -7.98
CA TRP A 28 9.69 -2.29 -7.12
C TRP A 28 10.62 -3.49 -7.28
N VAL A 29 10.08 -4.72 -7.35
CA VAL A 29 10.90 -5.91 -7.63
C VAL A 29 11.58 -5.80 -8.99
N ARG A 30 10.86 -5.31 -10.01
CA ARG A 30 11.40 -5.13 -11.35
C ARG A 30 12.53 -4.11 -11.37
N ASP A 31 12.39 -3.00 -10.66
CA ASP A 31 13.36 -1.91 -10.63
C ASP A 31 14.62 -2.25 -9.82
N VAL A 32 14.47 -3.08 -8.79
CA VAL A 32 15.62 -3.72 -8.12
C VAL A 32 16.39 -4.61 -9.10
N GLN A 33 15.68 -5.41 -9.91
CA GLN A 33 16.30 -6.37 -10.83
C GLN A 33 16.96 -5.71 -12.06
N THR A 34 16.34 -4.69 -12.62
CA THR A 34 16.86 -3.94 -13.78
C THR A 34 17.97 -2.97 -13.40
N GLY A 35 18.15 -2.70 -12.10
CA GLY A 35 19.17 -1.80 -11.58
C GLY A 35 18.79 -0.32 -11.65
N VAL A 36 17.50 0.01 -11.87
CA VAL A 36 16.99 1.39 -11.92
C VAL A 36 17.37 2.16 -10.66
N TYR A 37 17.26 1.55 -9.48
CA TYR A 37 17.62 2.21 -8.22
C TYR A 37 19.12 2.46 -8.05
N GLN A 38 20.00 1.84 -8.84
CA GLN A 38 21.41 2.22 -8.85
C GLN A 38 21.62 3.56 -9.55
N GLN A 39 20.83 3.85 -10.58
CA GLN A 39 20.85 5.11 -11.32
C GLN A 39 20.05 6.19 -10.58
N ASN A 40 18.92 5.83 -9.98
CA ASN A 40 18.05 6.73 -9.24
C ASN A 40 17.77 6.21 -7.82
N ARG A 41 18.73 6.41 -6.92
CA ARG A 41 18.61 5.98 -5.52
C ARG A 41 17.46 6.65 -4.77
N MET A 42 17.10 7.87 -5.15
CA MET A 42 16.02 8.63 -4.49
C MET A 42 14.67 7.96 -4.72
N GLU A 43 14.40 7.53 -5.96
CA GLU A 43 13.20 6.79 -6.32
C GLU A 43 13.06 5.51 -5.50
N GLY A 44 14.13 4.71 -5.42
CA GLY A 44 14.14 3.50 -4.59
C GLY A 44 13.85 3.77 -3.12
N VAL A 45 14.35 4.87 -2.54
CA VAL A 45 14.06 5.24 -1.15
C VAL A 45 12.59 5.65 -0.98
N LEU A 46 12.05 6.46 -1.90
CA LEU A 46 10.67 6.93 -1.83
C LEU A 46 9.67 5.78 -1.99
N GLU A 47 9.90 4.88 -2.95
CA GLU A 47 9.03 3.74 -3.20
C GLU A 47 9.08 2.72 -2.06
N THR A 48 10.28 2.40 -1.57
CA THR A 48 10.44 1.55 -0.38
C THR A 48 9.76 2.17 0.84
N GLY A 49 9.92 3.48 1.03
CA GLY A 49 9.26 4.22 2.11
C GLY A 49 7.74 4.18 2.00
N ALA A 50 7.20 4.33 0.79
CA ALA A 50 5.76 4.24 0.53
C ALA A 50 5.20 2.85 0.84
N GLN A 51 5.93 1.78 0.48
CA GLN A 51 5.54 0.41 0.80
C GLN A 51 5.53 0.15 2.31
N ILE A 52 6.58 0.57 3.03
CA ILE A 52 6.65 0.45 4.49
C ILE A 52 5.51 1.22 5.15
N LEU A 53 5.26 2.45 4.70
CA LEU A 53 4.19 3.29 5.24
C LEU A 53 2.82 2.64 5.05
N TYR A 54 2.53 2.12 3.86
CA TYR A 54 1.29 1.41 3.59
C TYR A 54 1.11 0.22 4.53
N LEU A 55 2.14 -0.63 4.66
CA LEU A 55 2.09 -1.81 5.53
C LEU A 55 1.89 -1.41 7.00
N TYR A 56 2.62 -0.40 7.48
CA TYR A 56 2.48 0.11 8.84
C TYR A 56 1.07 0.62 9.12
N LEU A 57 0.48 1.38 8.20
CA LEU A 57 -0.88 1.89 8.35
C LEU A 57 -1.92 0.76 8.32
N ALA A 58 -1.73 -0.25 7.47
CA ALA A 58 -2.58 -1.43 7.43
C ALA A 58 -2.55 -2.20 8.76
N VAL A 59 -1.34 -2.50 9.27
CA VAL A 59 -1.17 -3.19 10.57
C VAL A 59 -1.75 -2.36 11.71
N ARG A 60 -1.50 -1.05 11.73
CA ARG A 60 -2.06 -0.13 12.73
C ARG A 60 -3.58 -0.15 12.68
N PHE A 61 -4.18 -0.10 11.50
CA PHE A 61 -5.63 -0.13 11.31
C PHE A 61 -6.22 -1.42 11.89
N VAL A 62 -5.66 -2.58 11.50
CA VAL A 62 -6.12 -3.88 12.02
C VAL A 62 -5.99 -3.92 13.54
N ARG A 63 -4.84 -3.53 14.11
CA ARG A 63 -4.65 -3.54 15.58
C ARG A 63 -5.64 -2.65 16.34
N SER A 64 -6.09 -1.56 15.74
CA SER A 64 -6.97 -0.57 16.41
C SER A 64 -8.47 -0.83 16.18
N HIS A 65 -8.84 -1.58 15.15
CA HIS A 65 -10.25 -1.74 14.75
C HIS A 65 -10.68 -3.21 14.62
N VAL A 66 -9.73 -4.15 14.57
CA VAL A 66 -9.99 -5.59 14.55
C VAL A 66 -9.50 -6.14 15.87
N ASN A 67 -10.41 -6.67 16.70
CA ASN A 67 -10.03 -7.47 17.86
C ASN A 67 -9.36 -8.75 17.35
N MET A 68 -8.06 -8.69 17.10
CA MET A 68 -7.23 -9.87 16.98
C MET A 68 -6.96 -10.35 18.41
N LEU A 69 -7.56 -11.51 18.74
CA LEU A 69 -7.41 -12.26 20.00
C LEU A 69 -5.94 -12.50 20.34
#